data_AF-A0A5E4HTR7-F1
#
_entry.id   AF-A0A5E4HTR7-F1
#
_cell.length_a   1.000
_cell.length_b   1.000
_cell.length_c   1.000
_cell.angle_alpha   90.00
_cell.angle_beta   90.00
_cell.angle_gamma   90.00
#
_symmetry.space_group_name_H-M   'P 1'
#
loop_
_entity.id
_entity.type
_entity.pdbx_description
1 polymer ?
#
loop_
_entity_poly.entity_id
_entity_poly.type
_entity_poly.pdbx_seq_one_letter_code
_entity_poly.pdbx_strand_id
1 'polypeptide(L)'
;MVMSLFYDNNDDYIYDEHKSMISMIFKEKKIMESSKNHKKQFFEKTLITLFIVSILIISGPGQAISVFISGLDPSYSQGNSVNFTMLITINDRDKFVPMKDITLNITGARSFNGTFRLDGTPISGDPIISMMPVSTPQPYHYGYGYGYGYGYGYGYGYGYGYGYGYGYGYGYGYGAGGSDVIYKYNFSINTTSLPLGSYTAVASLNTGKADTKKSFDSAPATFEIIPVLEIPAFEVGIDILENKINPGSNGEIIIAILSNATFNASAEVDPSSVIVTFGQSDAKLKTPYSQFKDVNKDGYLDLLLHFKIKETGIQCGDTQATLIGKTITGLNFMGNDSFVTIGCDKLYASNCANCHGVLANSTKLNRTALKINTAISTVPAMSNLSSLSQAQIQAIADALATPDSSSCTLSNGKAVDLNGDGIVDILDASKLILKWGTSDSASDLNGDGIVDFSDVSKLILKWGKVCT
;
A
#
# COMPACT_ATOMS: atom_id res chain seq x y z
N MET A 1 21.38 56.31 -125.19
CA MET A 1 22.05 57.44 -124.54
C MET A 1 22.16 57.08 -123.06
N VAL A 2 23.39 56.70 -122.64
CA VAL A 2 23.97 56.85 -121.28
C VAL A 2 23.31 56.01 -120.16
N MET A 3 23.87 54.84 -119.79
CA MET A 3 24.86 54.57 -118.69
C MET A 3 24.12 54.17 -117.40
N SER A 4 24.39 53.11 -116.64
CA SER A 4 25.50 52.14 -116.50
C SER A 4 24.96 50.90 -115.78
N LEU A 5 25.60 49.75 -116.03
CA LEU A 5 25.30 48.42 -115.50
C LEU A 5 25.80 48.21 -114.06
N PHE A 6 25.05 47.34 -113.35
CA PHE A 6 25.39 46.46 -112.22
C PHE A 6 26.81 46.43 -111.65
N TYR A 7 26.91 46.54 -110.32
CA TYR A 7 27.74 45.64 -109.50
C TYR A 7 27.17 45.55 -108.08
N ASP A 8 26.79 44.33 -107.69
CA ASP A 8 26.35 43.90 -106.37
C ASP A 8 27.58 43.51 -105.53
N ASN A 9 27.54 43.74 -104.21
CA ASN A 9 28.22 42.89 -103.21
C ASN A 9 27.92 43.37 -101.78
N ASN A 10 26.95 42.67 -101.19
CA ASN A 10 26.86 42.29 -99.78
C ASN A 10 28.24 42.13 -99.10
N ASP A 11 28.47 42.81 -97.97
CA ASP A 11 29.38 42.32 -96.91
C ASP A 11 29.31 43.07 -95.56
N ASP A 12 28.34 43.97 -95.33
CA ASP A 12 28.28 44.75 -94.06
C ASP A 12 27.19 44.30 -93.05
N TYR A 13 26.37 43.30 -93.39
CA TYR A 13 25.25 42.88 -92.51
C TYR A 13 25.58 41.73 -91.54
N ILE A 14 26.73 41.06 -91.66
CA ILE A 14 27.06 39.91 -90.81
C ILE A 14 27.86 40.33 -89.55
N TYR A 15 28.49 41.51 -89.51
CA TYR A 15 29.32 41.89 -88.36
C TYR A 15 28.53 42.44 -87.15
N ASP A 16 27.32 42.95 -87.34
CA ASP A 16 26.56 43.64 -86.27
C ASP A 16 25.63 42.69 -85.47
N GLU A 17 25.04 41.68 -86.13
CA GLU A 17 24.22 40.67 -85.45
C GLU A 17 25.05 39.81 -84.49
N HIS A 18 26.28 39.44 -84.86
CA HIS A 18 27.15 38.62 -84.00
C HIS A 18 27.59 39.37 -82.72
N LYS A 19 27.76 40.69 -82.78
CA LYS A 19 28.14 41.51 -81.62
C LYS A 19 26.96 41.72 -80.66
N SER A 20 25.76 41.91 -81.21
CA SER A 20 24.50 41.97 -80.46
C SER A 20 24.21 40.63 -79.76
N MET A 21 24.37 39.51 -80.46
CA MET A 21 24.14 38.17 -79.93
C MET A 21 25.12 37.81 -78.80
N ILE A 22 26.42 38.13 -78.96
CA ILE A 22 27.44 37.91 -77.92
C ILE A 22 27.16 38.76 -76.67
N SER A 23 26.77 40.03 -76.85
CA SER A 23 26.38 40.93 -75.75
C SER A 23 25.15 40.40 -74.99
N MET A 24 24.16 39.88 -75.71
CA MET A 24 22.96 39.27 -75.12
C MET A 24 23.30 37.99 -74.32
N ILE A 25 24.16 37.13 -74.87
CA ILE A 25 24.63 35.90 -74.20
C ILE A 25 25.43 36.22 -72.93
N PHE A 26 26.27 37.25 -72.94
CA PHE A 26 26.99 37.70 -71.73
C PHE A 26 26.06 38.30 -70.68
N LYS A 27 25.02 39.05 -71.10
CA LYS A 27 24.02 39.61 -70.20
C LYS A 27 23.16 38.51 -69.56
N GLU A 28 22.73 37.52 -70.34
CA GLU A 28 22.00 36.35 -69.82
C GLU A 28 22.88 35.49 -68.90
N LYS A 29 24.15 35.24 -69.24
CA LYS A 29 25.08 34.56 -68.33
C LYS A 29 25.23 35.30 -67.01
N LYS A 30 25.40 36.63 -67.02
CA LYS A 30 25.56 37.43 -65.80
C LYS A 30 24.28 37.48 -64.95
N ILE A 31 23.10 37.49 -65.58
CA ILE A 31 21.80 37.40 -64.89
C ILE A 31 21.60 36.00 -64.29
N MET A 32 21.97 34.93 -65.00
CA MET A 32 21.92 33.56 -64.49
C MET A 32 22.91 33.33 -63.35
N GLU A 33 24.10 33.93 -63.41
CA GLU A 33 25.13 33.81 -62.37
C GLU A 33 24.77 34.62 -61.10
N SER A 34 24.19 35.81 -61.27
CA SER A 34 23.62 36.60 -60.17
C SER A 34 22.42 35.91 -59.51
N SER A 35 21.52 35.31 -60.29
CA SER A 35 20.38 34.53 -59.79
C SER A 35 20.84 33.26 -59.04
N LYS A 36 21.86 32.56 -59.54
CA LYS A 36 22.49 31.43 -58.83
C LYS A 36 23.10 31.86 -57.50
N ASN A 37 23.81 32.99 -57.46
CA ASN A 37 24.39 33.50 -56.21
C ASN A 37 23.33 33.98 -55.21
N HIS A 38 22.25 34.61 -55.67
CA HIS A 38 21.15 35.04 -54.80
C HIS A 38 20.34 33.85 -54.26
N LYS A 39 20.10 32.81 -55.08
CA LYS A 39 19.49 31.55 -54.63
C LYS A 39 20.41 30.79 -53.67
N LYS A 40 21.73 30.78 -53.91
CA LYS A 40 22.72 30.17 -53.02
C LYS A 40 22.79 30.88 -51.66
N GLN A 41 22.84 32.22 -51.63
CA GLN A 41 22.82 32.99 -50.38
C GLN A 41 21.48 32.90 -49.64
N PHE A 42 20.35 32.77 -50.35
CA PHE A 42 19.05 32.53 -49.73
C PHE A 42 18.99 31.12 -49.12
N PHE A 43 19.46 30.10 -49.84
CA PHE A 43 19.48 28.70 -49.37
C PHE A 43 20.41 28.49 -48.17
N GLU A 44 21.59 29.14 -48.17
CA GLU A 44 22.53 29.11 -47.04
C GLU A 44 21.93 29.75 -45.78
N LYS A 45 21.23 30.89 -45.91
CA LYS A 45 20.56 31.55 -44.78
C LYS A 45 19.38 30.73 -44.25
N THR A 46 18.57 30.16 -45.14
CA THR A 46 17.44 29.30 -44.75
C THR A 46 17.90 28.01 -44.07
N LEU A 47 18.98 27.39 -44.53
CA LEU A 47 19.57 26.21 -43.89
C LEU A 47 20.11 26.51 -42.50
N ILE A 48 20.81 27.64 -42.33
CA ILE A 48 21.30 28.07 -41.00
C ILE A 48 20.13 28.35 -40.07
N THR A 49 19.07 29.02 -40.54
CA THR A 49 17.87 29.26 -39.71
C THR A 49 17.17 27.96 -39.34
N LEU A 50 16.98 27.03 -40.28
CA LEU A 50 16.41 25.72 -39.99
C LEU A 50 17.29 24.92 -39.03
N PHE A 51 18.61 24.98 -39.18
CA PHE A 51 19.56 24.31 -38.28
C PHE A 51 19.51 24.91 -36.87
N ILE A 52 19.45 26.23 -36.73
CA ILE A 52 19.28 26.90 -35.43
C ILE A 52 17.92 26.55 -34.82
N VAL A 53 16.84 26.56 -35.60
CA VAL A 53 15.50 26.20 -35.13
C VAL A 53 15.46 24.71 -34.74
N SER A 54 16.09 23.81 -35.50
CA SER A 54 16.23 22.40 -35.14
C SER A 54 17.06 22.21 -33.88
N ILE A 55 18.17 22.95 -33.70
CA ILE A 55 18.94 22.95 -32.45
C ILE A 55 18.07 23.45 -31.29
N LEU A 56 17.32 24.54 -31.45
CA LEU A 56 16.43 25.08 -30.41
C LEU A 56 15.28 24.13 -30.06
N ILE A 57 14.76 23.37 -31.03
CA ILE A 57 13.74 22.33 -30.81
C ILE A 57 14.37 21.13 -30.08
N ILE A 58 15.58 20.71 -30.45
CA ILE A 58 16.31 19.57 -29.84
C ILE A 58 16.84 19.91 -28.44
N SER A 59 17.22 21.17 -28.20
CA SER A 59 17.72 21.65 -26.91
C SER A 59 16.68 21.60 -25.79
N GLY A 60 15.39 21.44 -26.14
CA GLY A 60 14.29 21.54 -25.17
C GLY A 60 14.23 22.91 -24.50
N PRO A 61 13.13 23.25 -23.80
CA PRO A 61 13.18 24.41 -22.92
C PRO A 61 14.18 24.11 -21.80
N GLY A 62 15.25 24.90 -21.68
CA GLY A 62 16.10 24.86 -20.49
C GLY A 62 15.24 25.15 -19.25
N GLN A 63 14.89 24.11 -18.49
CA GLN A 63 14.03 24.26 -17.33
C GLN A 63 14.88 24.71 -16.13
N ALA A 64 14.62 25.93 -15.66
CA ALA A 64 15.27 26.46 -14.46
C ALA A 64 14.90 25.67 -13.19
N ILE A 65 13.75 24.97 -13.21
CA ILE A 65 13.25 24.13 -12.12
C ILE A 65 12.69 22.84 -12.72
N SER A 66 13.09 21.70 -12.18
CA SER A 66 12.55 20.39 -12.53
C SER A 66 12.12 19.61 -11.30
N VAL A 67 10.96 18.97 -11.36
CA VAL A 67 10.41 18.10 -10.29
C VAL A 67 10.41 16.66 -10.80
N PHE A 68 10.94 15.73 -10.01
CA PHE A 68 11.02 14.31 -10.36
C PHE A 68 10.53 13.43 -9.22
N ILE A 69 9.82 12.37 -9.57
CA ILE A 69 9.54 11.24 -8.68
C ILE A 69 10.61 10.18 -8.93
N SER A 70 11.20 9.65 -7.87
CA SER A 70 12.24 8.63 -7.91
C SER A 70 12.00 7.58 -6.82
N GLY A 71 12.35 6.32 -7.10
CA GLY A 71 12.15 5.22 -6.16
C GLY A 71 10.68 4.83 -5.95
N LEU A 72 9.82 5.10 -6.93
CA LEU A 72 8.48 4.53 -6.98
C LEU A 72 8.54 3.19 -7.70
N ASP A 73 8.24 2.11 -6.98
CA ASP A 73 8.19 0.76 -7.52
C ASP A 73 6.90 0.56 -8.35
N PRO A 74 6.91 -0.34 -9.34
CA PRO A 74 5.74 -0.56 -10.20
C PRO A 74 4.55 -1.19 -9.46
N SER A 75 4.77 -1.86 -8.32
CA SER A 75 3.70 -2.56 -7.59
C SER A 75 3.97 -2.64 -6.08
N TYR A 76 2.89 -2.55 -5.29
CA TYR A 76 2.91 -2.66 -3.83
C TYR A 76 1.76 -3.54 -3.34
N SER A 77 2.01 -4.40 -2.35
CA SER A 77 0.93 -5.16 -1.70
C SER A 77 0.07 -4.26 -0.81
N GLN A 78 -1.25 -4.43 -0.87
CA GLN A 78 -2.20 -3.70 0.00
C GLN A 78 -1.84 -3.87 1.48
N GLY A 79 -1.91 -2.78 2.25
CA GLY A 79 -1.47 -2.76 3.66
C GLY A 79 0.00 -2.38 3.86
N ASN A 80 0.87 -2.51 2.85
CA ASN A 80 2.24 -1.98 2.91
C ASN A 80 2.26 -0.49 2.49
N SER A 81 3.15 0.30 3.09
CA SER A 81 3.29 1.71 2.69
C SER A 81 4.03 1.86 1.36
N VAL A 82 3.49 2.69 0.47
CA VAL A 82 4.19 3.14 -0.75
C VAL A 82 5.14 4.25 -0.34
N ASN A 83 6.44 4.04 -0.51
CA ASN A 83 7.47 5.02 -0.17
C ASN A 83 8.27 5.40 -1.41
N PHE A 84 8.40 6.69 -1.69
CA PHE A 84 9.20 7.20 -2.80
C PHE A 84 9.75 8.59 -2.49
N THR A 85 10.66 9.07 -3.31
CA THR A 85 11.28 10.38 -3.16
C THR A 85 10.81 11.34 -4.25
N MET A 86 10.50 12.58 -3.87
CA MET A 86 10.43 13.71 -4.78
C MET A 86 11.74 14.50 -4.74
N LEU A 87 12.28 14.81 -5.91
CA LEU A 87 13.46 15.66 -6.12
C LEU A 87 13.04 16.94 -6.83
N ILE A 88 13.42 18.09 -6.29
CA ILE A 88 13.29 19.39 -6.94
C ILE A 88 14.68 19.92 -7.21
N THR A 89 15.03 20.10 -8.47
CA THR A 89 16.32 20.64 -8.90
C THR A 89 16.15 22.05 -9.45
N ILE A 90 16.97 22.99 -8.98
CA ILE A 90 17.05 24.36 -9.48
C ILE A 90 18.42 24.54 -10.13
N ASN A 91 18.42 24.75 -11.46
CA ASN A 91 19.63 24.74 -12.31
C ASN A 91 20.27 26.13 -12.49
N ASP A 92 19.92 27.12 -11.64
CA ASP A 92 20.47 28.48 -11.69
C ASP A 92 20.41 29.14 -10.29
N ARG A 93 21.54 29.64 -9.79
CA ARG A 93 21.65 30.28 -8.46
C ARG A 93 21.35 31.78 -8.45
N ASP A 94 21.38 32.45 -9.61
CA ASP A 94 21.26 33.91 -9.66
C ASP A 94 19.82 34.40 -9.43
N LYS A 95 18.86 33.47 -9.26
CA LYS A 95 17.46 33.78 -8.99
C LYS A 95 16.88 32.91 -7.89
N PHE A 96 16.66 33.52 -6.72
CA PHE A 96 15.84 32.91 -5.67
C PHE A 96 14.45 32.59 -6.22
N VAL A 97 14.11 31.30 -6.23
CA VAL A 97 12.76 30.83 -6.56
C VAL A 97 11.98 30.74 -5.25
N PRO A 98 10.96 31.58 -5.04
CA PRO A 98 10.08 31.41 -3.89
C PRO A 98 9.32 30.09 -4.05
N MET A 99 9.32 29.29 -2.99
CA MET A 99 8.56 28.05 -2.91
C MET A 99 7.52 28.21 -1.80
N LYS A 100 6.27 27.88 -2.10
CA LYS A 100 5.14 28.08 -1.19
C LYS A 100 4.72 26.77 -0.54
N ASP A 101 4.35 25.80 -1.36
CA ASP A 101 3.82 24.50 -0.95
C ASP A 101 4.13 23.43 -2.01
N ILE A 102 4.05 22.17 -1.60
CA ILE A 102 4.22 20.99 -2.43
C ILE A 102 2.91 20.21 -2.42
N THR A 103 2.44 19.78 -3.57
CA THR A 103 1.23 18.96 -3.71
C THR A 103 1.59 17.62 -4.32
N LEU A 104 1.11 16.52 -3.75
CA LEU A 104 1.08 15.21 -4.39
C LEU A 104 -0.35 14.91 -4.81
N ASN A 105 -0.57 14.68 -6.09
CA ASN A 105 -1.86 14.28 -6.65
C ASN A 105 -1.79 12.83 -7.12
N ILE A 106 -2.69 11.98 -6.60
CA ILE A 106 -2.85 10.59 -6.99
C ILE A 106 -4.20 10.42 -7.69
N THR A 107 -4.18 9.80 -8.86
CA THR A 107 -5.37 9.44 -9.64
C THR A 107 -5.38 7.95 -9.95
N GLY A 108 -6.52 7.36 -10.29
CA GLY A 108 -6.63 5.92 -10.60
C GLY A 108 -7.84 5.28 -9.92
N ALA A 109 -7.66 4.07 -9.36
CA ALA A 109 -8.72 3.32 -8.67
C ALA A 109 -9.40 4.11 -7.53
N ARG A 110 -8.65 5.00 -6.87
CA ARG A 110 -9.18 6.08 -6.02
C ARG A 110 -8.33 7.32 -6.24
N SER A 111 -8.98 8.47 -6.43
CA SER A 111 -8.27 9.75 -6.53
C SER A 111 -8.20 10.44 -5.17
N PHE A 112 -7.01 10.93 -4.81
CA PHE A 112 -6.75 11.65 -3.57
C PHE A 112 -5.50 12.53 -3.72
N ASN A 113 -5.33 13.51 -2.86
CA ASN A 113 -4.17 14.42 -2.90
C ASN A 113 -3.73 14.82 -1.51
N GLY A 114 -2.51 15.36 -1.39
CA GLY A 114 -1.98 15.94 -0.16
C GLY A 114 -1.16 17.19 -0.48
N THR A 115 -1.46 18.30 0.21
CA THR A 115 -0.72 19.56 0.10
C THR A 115 0.06 19.80 1.37
N PHE A 116 1.34 20.10 1.26
CA PHE A 116 2.27 20.23 2.37
C PHE A 116 3.08 21.52 2.29
N ARG A 117 3.42 22.06 3.47
CA ARG A 117 4.45 23.08 3.61
C ARG A 117 5.83 22.46 3.32
N LEU A 118 6.82 23.29 3.04
CA LEU A 118 8.19 22.85 2.75
C LEU A 118 8.90 22.15 3.91
N ASP A 119 8.37 22.26 5.13
CA ASP A 119 8.86 21.56 6.33
C ASP A 119 8.22 20.17 6.54
N GLY A 120 7.29 19.75 5.67
CA GLY A 120 6.55 18.49 5.81
C GLY A 120 5.18 18.62 6.47
N THR A 121 4.83 19.79 7.02
CA THR A 121 3.54 19.98 7.70
C THR A 121 2.38 19.92 6.70
N PRO A 122 1.35 19.07 6.91
CA PRO A 122 0.20 19.01 6.04
C PRO A 122 -0.62 20.31 6.13
N ILE A 123 -1.06 20.81 4.98
CA ILE A 123 -1.96 21.96 4.84
C ILE A 123 -3.39 21.46 4.61
N SER A 124 -3.55 20.50 3.70
CA SER A 124 -4.84 19.91 3.32
C SER A 124 -4.63 18.58 2.58
N GLY A 125 -5.70 17.82 2.40
CA GLY A 125 -5.69 16.57 1.63
C GLY A 125 -5.91 15.33 2.50
N ASP A 126 -5.59 14.18 1.94
CA ASP A 126 -5.88 12.87 2.50
C ASP A 126 -4.86 12.50 3.59
N PRO A 127 -5.30 12.10 4.80
CA PRO A 127 -4.40 11.77 5.91
C PRO A 127 -3.53 10.52 5.67
N ILE A 128 -3.82 9.73 4.63
CA ILE A 128 -2.99 8.58 4.27
C ILE A 128 -1.64 8.98 3.66
N ILE A 129 -1.47 10.23 3.23
CA ILE A 129 -0.21 10.75 2.67
C ILE A 129 0.56 11.49 3.77
N SER A 130 1.84 11.22 3.87
CA SER A 130 2.80 12.02 4.64
C SER A 130 4.00 12.41 3.79
N MET A 131 4.61 13.54 4.13
CA MET A 131 5.82 14.05 3.48
C MET A 131 6.85 14.43 4.54
N MET A 132 8.10 13.99 4.37
CA MET A 132 9.22 14.36 5.25
C MET A 132 10.37 14.97 4.43
N PRO A 133 10.88 16.16 4.81
CA PRO A 133 12.08 16.72 4.19
C PRO A 133 13.30 15.86 4.55
N VAL A 134 14.12 15.52 3.56
CA VAL A 134 15.35 14.70 3.73
C VAL A 134 16.59 15.59 3.63
N SER A 135 16.65 16.44 2.60
CA SER A 135 17.71 17.44 2.47
C SER A 135 17.13 18.73 1.90
N THR A 136 17.12 19.77 2.73
CA THR A 136 16.83 21.13 2.31
C THR A 136 18.14 21.91 2.29
N PRO A 137 18.55 22.45 1.13
CA PRO A 137 19.74 23.29 1.01
C PRO A 137 19.69 24.43 2.04
N GLN A 138 20.71 24.47 2.90
CA GLN A 138 20.83 25.50 3.92
C GLN A 138 21.11 26.89 3.32
N PRO A 139 20.70 28.00 3.97
CA PRO A 139 20.83 29.37 3.45
C PRO A 139 22.25 29.81 3.03
N TYR A 140 23.31 29.18 3.55
CA TYR A 140 24.70 29.48 3.17
C TYR A 140 25.13 28.83 1.83
N HIS A 141 24.38 27.86 1.31
CA HIS A 141 24.64 27.27 0.00
C HIS A 141 24.30 28.22 -1.16
N TYR A 142 23.66 29.36 -0.90
CA TYR A 142 23.36 30.40 -1.89
C TYR A 142 24.52 31.40 -2.10
N GLY A 143 25.66 31.19 -1.45
CA GLY A 143 26.88 31.99 -1.62
C GLY A 143 26.94 33.25 -0.74
N TYR A 144 28.16 33.74 -0.48
CA TYR A 144 28.42 35.04 0.14
C TYR A 144 28.59 36.09 -0.97
N GLY A 145 27.69 37.06 -1.08
CA GLY A 145 27.80 38.14 -2.05
C GLY A 145 28.61 39.32 -1.51
N TYR A 146 29.73 39.68 -2.16
CA TYR A 146 30.34 41.01 -2.02
C TYR A 146 29.71 41.94 -3.07
N GLY A 147 28.81 42.84 -2.65
CA GLY A 147 28.16 43.79 -3.54
C GLY A 147 28.65 45.23 -3.33
N TYR A 148 29.02 45.91 -4.42
CA TYR A 148 29.11 47.37 -4.46
C TYR A 148 27.75 47.93 -4.91
N GLY A 149 27.13 48.80 -4.12
CA GLY A 149 25.84 49.41 -4.46
C GLY A 149 25.86 50.93 -4.27
N TYR A 150 25.31 51.66 -5.25
CA TYR A 150 24.93 53.07 -5.13
C TYR A 150 23.46 53.16 -4.72
N GLY A 151 23.15 53.85 -3.62
CA GLY A 151 21.78 54.07 -3.16
C GLY A 151 21.48 55.55 -2.94
N TYR A 152 20.33 56.03 -3.45
CA TYR A 152 19.73 57.32 -3.09
C TYR A 152 18.76 57.11 -1.92
N GLY A 153 19.17 57.53 -0.71
CA GLY A 153 18.30 57.61 0.46
C GLY A 153 17.90 59.06 0.74
N TYR A 154 16.66 59.30 1.13
CA TYR A 154 16.21 60.59 1.68
C TYR A 154 16.83 60.80 3.06
N GLY A 155 18.02 61.40 3.09
CA GLY A 155 18.76 61.81 4.27
C GLY A 155 20.11 62.36 3.82
N TYR A 156 20.41 63.62 4.16
CA TYR A 156 21.59 64.36 3.70
C TYR A 156 22.92 63.61 3.94
N GLY A 157 23.59 63.19 2.86
CA GLY A 157 24.99 62.75 2.89
C GLY A 157 25.40 61.84 1.72
N TYR A 158 26.41 62.24 0.94
CA TYR A 158 27.11 61.34 0.02
C TYR A 158 28.21 60.60 0.79
N GLY A 159 28.13 59.26 0.87
CA GLY A 159 29.13 58.45 1.55
C GLY A 159 29.48 57.18 0.76
N TYR A 160 30.77 56.95 0.56
CA TYR A 160 31.33 55.70 0.06
C TYR A 160 31.62 54.79 1.26
N GLY A 161 31.03 53.60 1.32
CA GLY A 161 31.21 52.68 2.45
C GLY A 161 31.27 51.21 2.02
N TYR A 162 32.22 50.48 2.59
CA TYR A 162 32.31 49.02 2.52
C TYR A 162 31.38 48.43 3.59
N GLY A 163 30.21 47.94 3.16
CA GLY A 163 29.23 47.34 4.07
C GLY A 163 29.29 45.81 4.03
N TYR A 164 29.59 45.18 5.17
CA TYR A 164 29.27 43.77 5.41
C TYR A 164 27.83 43.72 5.94
N GLY A 165 26.88 43.28 5.11
CA GLY A 165 25.46 43.27 5.46
C GLY A 165 24.78 41.95 5.13
N TYR A 166 24.08 41.38 6.11
CA TYR A 166 23.04 40.37 5.89
C TYR A 166 21.75 41.11 5.54
N GLY A 167 21.48 41.30 4.25
CA GLY A 167 20.32 42.07 3.80
C GLY A 167 19.76 41.56 2.48
N TYR A 168 18.42 41.47 2.43
CA TYR A 168 17.63 41.18 1.24
C TYR A 168 17.69 42.37 0.26
N GLY A 169 18.74 42.43 -0.57
CA GLY A 169 18.96 43.50 -1.54
C GLY A 169 19.11 42.96 -2.96
N TYR A 170 18.46 43.62 -3.93
CA TYR A 170 18.65 43.41 -5.36
C TYR A 170 20.04 43.91 -5.77
N GLY A 171 21.06 43.05 -5.66
CA GLY A 171 22.41 43.30 -6.15
C GLY A 171 22.74 42.40 -7.33
N TYR A 172 23.31 42.97 -8.41
CA TYR A 172 23.89 42.22 -9.52
C TYR A 172 25.23 41.63 -9.06
N GLY A 173 25.18 40.48 -8.38
CA GLY A 173 26.37 39.72 -7.98
C GLY A 173 26.80 38.79 -9.11
N TYR A 174 27.99 39.00 -9.66
CA TYR A 174 28.65 38.04 -10.56
C TYR A 174 29.20 36.88 -9.71
N GLY A 175 28.35 35.90 -9.39
CA GLY A 175 28.74 34.68 -8.70
C GLY A 175 29.31 33.64 -9.68
N ALA A 176 30.49 33.09 -9.40
CA ALA A 176 31.06 31.98 -10.16
C ALA A 176 30.10 30.77 -10.14
N GLY A 177 29.86 30.18 -11.31
CA GLY A 177 28.88 29.10 -11.53
C GLY A 177 28.94 28.00 -10.47
N GLY A 178 27.85 27.87 -9.71
CA GLY A 178 27.68 26.83 -8.70
C GLY A 178 26.90 25.63 -9.23
N SER A 179 27.02 24.49 -8.54
CA SER A 179 26.25 23.27 -8.80
C SER A 179 24.76 23.45 -8.46
N ASP A 180 23.94 22.63 -9.13
CA ASP A 180 22.48 22.57 -8.96
C ASP A 180 22.04 22.48 -7.49
N VAL A 181 20.95 23.16 -7.16
CA VAL A 181 20.34 23.13 -5.83
C VAL A 181 19.25 22.07 -5.82
N ILE A 182 19.40 21.03 -4.99
CA ILE A 182 18.49 19.88 -4.94
C ILE A 182 17.77 19.83 -3.59
N TYR A 183 16.44 19.88 -3.63
CA TYR A 183 15.59 19.56 -2.48
C TYR A 183 15.11 18.12 -2.59
N LYS A 184 15.18 17.38 -1.49
CA LYS A 184 14.77 15.98 -1.41
C LYS A 184 13.69 15.80 -0.35
N TYR A 185 12.58 15.19 -0.74
CA TYR A 185 11.44 14.89 0.12
C TYR A 185 11.05 13.41 -0.02
N ASN A 186 10.82 12.74 1.10
CA ASN A 186 10.25 11.40 1.10
C ASN A 186 8.74 11.49 1.29
N PHE A 187 8.00 10.82 0.41
CA PHE A 187 6.57 10.61 0.54
C PHE A 187 6.31 9.19 1.03
N SER A 188 5.30 9.05 1.89
CA SER A 188 4.76 7.77 2.32
C SER A 188 3.25 7.78 2.19
N ILE A 189 2.68 6.77 1.55
CA ILE A 189 1.23 6.57 1.38
C ILE A 189 0.82 5.27 2.08
N ASN A 190 -0.11 5.36 3.03
CA ASN A 190 -0.73 4.20 3.66
C ASN A 190 -1.79 3.57 2.72
N THR A 191 -1.62 2.30 2.39
CA THR A 191 -2.48 1.59 1.43
C THR A 191 -3.57 0.72 2.07
N THR A 192 -3.66 0.63 3.40
CA THR A 192 -4.62 -0.24 4.11
C THR A 192 -6.08 0.02 3.69
N SER A 193 -6.41 1.27 3.34
CA SER A 193 -7.76 1.67 2.92
C SER A 193 -7.89 1.94 1.42
N LEU A 194 -6.85 1.66 0.63
CA LEU A 194 -6.87 1.89 -0.81
C LEU A 194 -7.43 0.67 -1.55
N PRO A 195 -8.32 0.85 -2.53
CA PRO A 195 -8.72 -0.21 -3.45
C PRO A 195 -7.53 -0.83 -4.20
N LEU A 196 -7.70 -2.06 -4.67
CA LEU A 196 -6.75 -2.67 -5.59
C LEU A 196 -6.82 -2.00 -6.96
N GLY A 197 -5.71 -1.97 -7.68
CA GLY A 197 -5.64 -1.48 -9.06
C GLY A 197 -4.53 -0.46 -9.30
N SER A 198 -4.60 0.19 -10.45
CA SER A 198 -3.56 1.11 -10.92
C SER A 198 -3.77 2.53 -10.41
N TYR A 199 -2.65 3.18 -10.09
CA TYR A 199 -2.55 4.54 -9.59
C TYR A 199 -1.48 5.32 -10.36
N THR A 200 -1.71 6.62 -10.53
CA THR A 200 -0.78 7.55 -11.16
C THR A 200 -0.50 8.71 -10.21
N ALA A 201 0.77 8.91 -9.87
CA ALA A 201 1.28 9.98 -9.03
C ALA A 201 1.86 11.13 -9.87
N VAL A 202 1.48 12.36 -9.53
CA VAL A 202 2.08 13.59 -10.03
C VAL A 202 2.43 14.47 -8.83
N ALA A 203 3.69 14.84 -8.71
CA ALA A 203 4.17 15.73 -7.67
C ALA A 203 4.39 17.14 -8.23
N SER A 204 3.94 18.15 -7.50
CA SER A 204 3.87 19.53 -7.98
C SER A 204 4.49 20.47 -6.95
N LEU A 205 5.42 21.33 -7.38
CA LEU A 205 5.92 22.45 -6.60
C LEU A 205 5.14 23.72 -6.96
N ASN A 206 4.64 24.44 -5.96
CA ASN A 206 3.99 25.75 -6.13
C ASN A 206 4.94 26.88 -5.71
N THR A 207 5.06 27.91 -6.55
CA THR A 207 5.93 29.09 -6.26
C THR A 207 5.16 30.30 -5.70
N GLY A 208 3.83 30.22 -5.62
CA GLY A 208 3.00 31.26 -5.00
C GLY A 208 2.88 32.57 -5.78
N LYS A 209 3.50 32.72 -6.95
CA LYS A 209 3.38 33.93 -7.80
C LYS A 209 2.22 33.83 -8.78
N ALA A 210 1.30 34.79 -8.74
CA ALA A 210 0.07 34.77 -9.54
C ALA A 210 0.29 35.01 -11.05
N ASP A 211 1.35 35.73 -11.41
CA ASP A 211 1.54 36.29 -12.76
C ASP A 211 2.58 35.54 -13.64
N THR A 212 3.21 34.49 -13.09
CA THR A 212 4.16 33.58 -13.78
C THR A 212 3.73 32.12 -13.59
N LYS A 213 4.30 31.16 -14.35
CA LYS A 213 4.00 29.71 -14.22
C LYS A 213 3.93 29.30 -12.74
N LYS A 214 2.71 29.01 -12.26
CA LYS A 214 2.40 28.87 -10.83
C LYS A 214 2.98 27.61 -10.22
N SER A 215 3.04 26.54 -11.02
CA SER A 215 3.46 25.23 -10.56
C SER A 215 4.37 24.51 -11.56
N PHE A 216 5.27 23.69 -11.01
CA PHE A 216 6.17 22.79 -11.73
C PHE A 216 5.80 21.36 -11.36
N ASP A 217 5.40 20.58 -12.35
CA ASP A 217 4.91 19.22 -12.17
C ASP A 217 5.97 18.21 -12.59
N SER A 218 5.99 17.06 -11.91
CA SER A 218 6.72 15.90 -12.36
C SER A 218 6.07 15.26 -13.59
N ALA A 219 6.82 14.43 -14.31
CA ALA A 219 6.20 13.45 -15.18
C ALA A 219 5.27 12.53 -14.34
N PRO A 220 4.16 12.02 -14.91
CA PRO A 220 3.32 11.03 -14.24
C PRO A 220 4.11 9.75 -13.98
N ALA A 221 4.00 9.22 -12.76
CA ALA A 221 4.61 7.95 -12.36
C ALA A 221 3.53 6.96 -11.92
N THR A 222 3.53 5.76 -12.48
CA THR A 222 2.47 4.77 -12.25
C THR A 222 2.91 3.66 -11.30
N PHE A 223 2.00 3.20 -10.45
CA PHE A 223 2.18 2.02 -9.59
C PHE A 223 0.85 1.29 -9.42
N GLU A 224 0.91 0.02 -9.03
CA GLU A 224 -0.28 -0.79 -8.74
C GLU A 224 -0.35 -1.19 -7.26
N ILE A 225 -1.56 -1.15 -6.70
CA ILE A 225 -1.87 -1.82 -5.45
C ILE A 225 -2.42 -3.20 -5.79
N ILE A 226 -1.63 -4.22 -5.48
CA ILE A 226 -1.97 -5.62 -5.69
C ILE A 226 -2.44 -6.24 -4.36
N PRO A 227 -3.28 -7.29 -4.39
CA PRO A 227 -3.62 -8.00 -3.17
C PRO A 227 -2.33 -8.50 -2.50
N VAL A 228 -2.33 -8.55 -1.16
CA VAL A 228 -1.28 -9.29 -0.46
C VAL A 228 -1.34 -10.73 -0.97
N LEU A 229 -0.25 -11.20 -1.56
CA LEU A 229 -0.11 -12.61 -1.88
C LEU A 229 -0.10 -13.37 -0.56
N GLU A 230 -1.26 -13.87 -0.16
CA GLU A 230 -1.33 -14.90 0.86
C GLU A 230 -0.67 -16.14 0.26
N ILE A 231 0.55 -16.44 0.70
CA ILE A 231 1.18 -17.71 0.37
C ILE A 231 0.28 -18.77 1.01
N PRO A 232 -0.37 -19.65 0.21
CA PRO A 232 -1.28 -20.64 0.76
C PRO A 232 -0.51 -21.49 1.76
N ALA A 233 -1.01 -21.56 2.98
CA ALA A 233 -0.50 -22.49 3.96
C ALA A 233 -0.78 -23.90 3.42
N PHE A 234 0.25 -24.75 3.31
CA PHE A 234 0.01 -26.15 3.02
C PHE A 234 -0.49 -26.85 4.29
N GLU A 235 -1.37 -27.84 4.12
CA GLU A 235 -1.91 -28.58 5.24
C GLU A 235 -0.91 -29.63 5.74
N VAL A 236 -0.78 -29.71 7.07
CA VAL A 236 -0.04 -30.76 7.76
C VAL A 236 -0.98 -31.53 8.67
N GLY A 237 -0.76 -32.84 8.79
CA GLY A 237 -1.45 -33.64 9.80
C GLY A 237 -0.96 -33.23 11.19
N ILE A 238 -1.89 -33.02 12.11
CA ILE A 238 -1.57 -32.87 13.53
C ILE A 238 -2.39 -33.86 14.36
N ASP A 239 -1.91 -34.19 15.55
CA ASP A 239 -2.57 -35.11 16.48
C ASP A 239 -2.46 -34.60 17.93
N ILE A 240 -3.60 -34.45 18.60
CA ILE A 240 -3.72 -34.14 20.03
C ILE A 240 -3.71 -35.46 20.79
N LEU A 241 -2.54 -35.80 21.34
CA LEU A 241 -2.29 -37.14 21.91
C LEU A 241 -3.27 -37.52 23.04
N GLU A 242 -3.74 -36.55 23.81
CA GLU A 242 -4.79 -36.72 24.80
C GLU A 242 -6.02 -35.88 24.43
N ASN A 243 -6.85 -36.41 23.53
CA ASN A 243 -8.05 -35.73 23.01
C ASN A 243 -9.19 -35.53 24.04
N LYS A 244 -8.97 -35.86 25.32
CA LYS A 244 -9.90 -35.59 26.44
C LYS A 244 -9.27 -34.61 27.40
N ILE A 245 -9.64 -33.35 27.26
CA ILE A 245 -8.99 -32.25 28.00
C ILE A 245 -9.88 -31.84 29.16
N ASN A 246 -9.34 -31.77 30.37
CA ASN A 246 -10.01 -31.11 31.49
C ASN A 246 -9.47 -29.69 31.63
N PRO A 247 -10.24 -28.62 31.28
CA PRO A 247 -9.79 -27.23 31.39
C PRO A 247 -9.38 -26.83 32.83
N GLY A 248 -9.96 -27.52 33.82
CA GLY A 248 -9.64 -27.37 35.24
C GLY A 248 -8.27 -27.93 35.64
N SER A 249 -7.66 -28.79 34.83
CA SER A 249 -6.41 -29.48 35.13
C SER A 249 -5.19 -28.55 35.13
N ASN A 250 -4.17 -28.92 35.92
CA ASN A 250 -2.83 -28.31 35.85
C ASN A 250 -1.88 -29.10 34.92
N GLY A 251 -2.43 -30.07 34.17
CA GLY A 251 -1.68 -30.87 33.21
C GLY A 251 -1.27 -30.10 31.95
N GLU A 252 -0.70 -30.84 31.02
CA GLU A 252 -0.27 -30.34 29.71
C GLU A 252 -1.10 -30.98 28.61
N ILE A 253 -1.27 -30.25 27.52
CA ILE A 253 -1.70 -30.79 26.22
C ILE A 253 -0.46 -30.94 25.34
N ILE A 254 -0.37 -32.08 24.66
CA ILE A 254 0.70 -32.37 23.71
C ILE A 254 0.08 -32.47 22.32
N ILE A 255 0.60 -31.66 21.39
CA ILE A 255 0.20 -31.67 19.98
C ILE A 255 1.40 -32.16 19.16
N ALA A 256 1.21 -33.21 18.38
CA ALA A 256 2.19 -33.69 17.42
C ALA A 256 1.90 -33.07 16.05
N ILE A 257 2.92 -32.50 15.41
CA ILE A 257 2.91 -32.22 13.98
C ILE A 257 3.52 -33.45 13.30
N LEU A 258 2.69 -34.15 12.52
CA LEU A 258 3.02 -35.46 11.95
C LEU A 258 3.92 -35.30 10.72
N SER A 259 5.02 -36.06 10.72
CA SER A 259 5.85 -36.22 9.54
C SER A 259 5.26 -37.24 8.57
N ASN A 260 5.71 -37.22 7.32
CA ASN A 260 5.39 -38.22 6.30
C ASN A 260 6.49 -38.28 5.23
N ALA A 261 6.29 -39.10 4.20
CA ALA A 261 7.25 -39.30 3.11
C ALA A 261 7.65 -38.02 2.35
N THR A 262 6.83 -36.96 2.41
CA THR A 262 7.03 -35.69 1.70
C THR A 262 7.22 -34.48 2.60
N PHE A 263 7.06 -34.64 3.92
CA PHE A 263 7.17 -33.56 4.89
C PHE A 263 7.82 -34.07 6.18
N ASN A 264 8.96 -33.50 6.55
CA ASN A 264 9.67 -33.86 7.78
C ASN A 264 9.51 -32.75 8.82
N ALA A 265 8.53 -32.87 9.70
CA ALA A 265 8.25 -31.90 10.76
C ALA A 265 9.48 -31.66 11.66
N SER A 266 10.28 -32.71 11.90
CA SER A 266 11.47 -32.61 12.77
C SER A 266 12.61 -31.77 12.19
N ALA A 267 12.68 -31.65 10.86
CA ALA A 267 13.75 -30.96 10.17
C ALA A 267 13.30 -29.67 9.48
N GLU A 268 12.01 -29.56 9.14
CA GLU A 268 11.50 -28.49 8.29
C GLU A 268 10.72 -27.41 9.05
N VAL A 269 10.10 -27.73 10.19
CA VAL A 269 9.32 -26.75 10.96
C VAL A 269 10.24 -25.85 11.79
N ASP A 270 9.98 -24.54 11.81
CA ASP A 270 10.52 -23.63 12.82
C ASP A 270 9.56 -23.62 14.02
N PRO A 271 9.90 -24.28 15.16
CA PRO A 271 8.99 -24.35 16.30
C PRO A 271 8.65 -22.97 16.86
N SER A 272 9.59 -22.01 16.79
CA SER A 272 9.38 -20.66 17.34
C SER A 272 8.33 -19.83 16.58
N SER A 273 8.03 -20.24 15.34
CA SER A 273 7.00 -19.64 14.49
C SER A 273 5.61 -20.20 14.76
N VAL A 274 5.50 -21.33 15.48
CA VAL A 274 4.24 -22.04 15.66
C VAL A 274 3.36 -21.30 16.65
N ILE A 275 2.12 -21.10 16.22
CA ILE A 275 1.04 -20.51 17.01
C ILE A 275 -0.11 -21.50 17.03
N VAL A 276 -0.65 -21.76 18.21
CA VAL A 276 -1.83 -22.61 18.39
C VAL A 276 -2.96 -21.79 18.99
N THR A 277 -4.18 -22.02 18.48
CA THR A 277 -5.44 -21.50 19.00
C THR A 277 -6.37 -22.67 19.31
N PHE A 278 -7.07 -22.59 20.44
CA PHE A 278 -8.00 -23.62 20.89
C PHE A 278 -9.43 -23.09 20.93
N GLY A 279 -10.35 -23.79 20.27
CA GLY A 279 -11.76 -23.46 20.22
C GLY A 279 -12.00 -21.99 19.85
N GLN A 280 -12.83 -21.30 20.64
CA GLN A 280 -13.13 -19.87 20.44
C GLN A 280 -12.10 -18.92 21.06
N SER A 281 -11.00 -19.44 21.61
CA SER A 281 -9.99 -18.63 22.29
C SER A 281 -9.11 -17.88 21.28
N ASP A 282 -9.04 -16.55 21.43
CA ASP A 282 -8.05 -15.70 20.75
C ASP A 282 -6.63 -15.83 21.35
N ALA A 283 -6.45 -16.69 22.37
CA ALA A 283 -5.16 -16.90 23.00
C ALA A 283 -4.19 -17.56 22.01
N LYS A 284 -3.31 -16.74 21.45
CA LYS A 284 -2.21 -17.19 20.60
C LYS A 284 -1.06 -17.65 21.49
N LEU A 285 -0.95 -18.96 21.66
CA LEU A 285 0.15 -19.55 22.39
C LEU A 285 1.38 -19.72 21.50
N LYS A 286 2.54 -19.25 21.99
CA LYS A 286 3.85 -19.61 21.44
C LYS A 286 4.39 -20.84 22.15
N THR A 287 5.09 -21.69 21.41
CA THR A 287 5.58 -22.98 21.91
C THR A 287 6.68 -22.83 22.97
N PRO A 288 6.49 -23.27 24.23
CA PRO A 288 7.53 -23.19 25.25
C PRO A 288 8.45 -24.42 25.34
N TYR A 289 8.13 -25.55 24.70
CA TYR A 289 8.99 -26.75 24.71
C TYR A 289 8.63 -27.70 23.55
N SER A 290 9.64 -28.24 22.87
CA SER A 290 9.48 -29.18 21.76
C SER A 290 10.28 -30.46 21.96
N GLN A 291 9.70 -31.60 21.56
CA GLN A 291 10.36 -32.91 21.52
C GLN A 291 10.15 -33.57 20.15
N PHE A 292 10.97 -34.58 19.84
CA PHE A 292 10.79 -35.39 18.64
C PHE A 292 10.48 -36.83 19.02
N LYS A 293 9.43 -37.40 18.42
CA LYS A 293 9.03 -38.78 18.66
C LYS A 293 8.17 -39.24 17.49
N ASP A 294 8.39 -40.47 17.03
CA ASP A 294 7.46 -41.15 16.13
C ASP A 294 6.22 -41.59 16.94
N VAL A 295 5.13 -40.83 16.80
CA VAL A 295 3.88 -41.03 17.56
C VAL A 295 3.04 -42.12 16.91
N ASN A 296 2.90 -42.07 15.60
CA ASN A 296 2.01 -42.95 14.83
C ASN A 296 2.70 -44.27 14.40
N LYS A 297 4.01 -44.41 14.64
CA LYS A 297 4.86 -45.57 14.31
C LYS A 297 5.01 -45.81 12.82
N ASP A 298 5.00 -44.76 12.02
CA ASP A 298 5.19 -44.84 10.56
C ASP A 298 6.67 -44.80 10.14
N GLY A 299 7.59 -44.63 11.11
CA GLY A 299 9.03 -44.57 10.87
C GLY A 299 9.57 -43.16 10.63
N TYR A 300 8.72 -42.13 10.66
CA TYR A 300 9.10 -40.73 10.62
C TYR A 300 8.99 -40.10 12.02
N LEU A 301 9.91 -39.19 12.37
CA LEU A 301 9.86 -38.50 13.66
C LEU A 301 8.91 -37.30 13.59
N ASP A 302 7.96 -37.23 14.51
CA ASP A 302 7.02 -36.12 14.63
C ASP A 302 7.57 -35.04 15.57
N LEU A 303 7.10 -33.81 15.40
CA LEU A 303 7.41 -32.67 16.28
C LEU A 303 6.30 -32.53 17.33
N LEU A 304 6.61 -32.81 18.60
CA LEU A 304 5.71 -32.69 19.73
C LEU A 304 5.86 -31.32 20.38
N LEU A 305 4.74 -30.65 20.59
CA LEU A 305 4.64 -29.34 21.20
C LEU A 305 3.84 -29.44 22.50
N HIS A 306 4.41 -28.93 23.58
CA HIS A 306 3.81 -29.00 24.91
C HIS A 306 3.22 -27.65 25.32
N PHE A 307 1.97 -27.66 25.79
CA PHE A 307 1.31 -26.46 26.30
C PHE A 307 0.66 -26.76 27.65
N LYS A 308 0.80 -25.85 28.61
CA LYS A 308 0.08 -25.99 29.89
C LYS A 308 -1.39 -25.65 29.68
N ILE A 309 -2.29 -26.54 30.13
CA ILE A 309 -3.74 -26.36 29.96
C ILE A 309 -4.21 -25.00 30.49
N LYS A 310 -3.66 -24.54 31.61
CA LYS A 310 -4.00 -23.22 32.20
C LYS A 310 -3.65 -22.01 31.34
N GLU A 311 -2.69 -22.14 30.43
CA GLU A 311 -2.24 -21.06 29.55
C GLU A 311 -3.03 -21.07 28.22
N THR A 312 -3.63 -22.20 27.84
CA THR A 312 -4.38 -22.37 26.57
C THR A 312 -5.64 -21.53 26.46
N GLY A 313 -6.26 -21.18 27.59
CA GLY A 313 -7.57 -20.55 27.60
C GLY A 313 -8.70 -21.46 27.11
N ILE A 314 -8.48 -22.78 26.99
CA ILE A 314 -9.54 -23.74 26.66
C ILE A 314 -10.69 -23.59 27.66
N GLN A 315 -11.90 -23.48 27.11
CA GLN A 315 -13.17 -23.39 27.82
C GLN A 315 -13.99 -24.66 27.60
N CYS A 316 -14.95 -24.93 28.47
CA CYS A 316 -15.80 -26.08 28.27
C CYS A 316 -16.68 -25.90 27.03
N GLY A 317 -16.75 -26.92 26.18
CA GLY A 317 -17.44 -26.87 24.89
C GLY A 317 -16.52 -26.57 23.71
N ASP A 318 -15.25 -26.23 23.93
CA ASP A 318 -14.26 -26.19 22.85
C ASP A 318 -14.03 -27.60 22.29
N THR A 319 -13.93 -27.71 20.97
CA THR A 319 -13.89 -29.01 20.27
C THR A 319 -12.71 -29.17 19.30
N GLN A 320 -11.93 -28.12 19.04
CA GLN A 320 -10.89 -28.14 18.02
C GLN A 320 -9.70 -27.26 18.38
N ALA A 321 -8.50 -27.68 18.00
CA ALA A 321 -7.31 -26.84 17.97
C ALA A 321 -6.91 -26.57 16.52
N THR A 322 -6.51 -25.33 16.24
CA THR A 322 -5.89 -24.95 14.96
C THR A 322 -4.46 -24.51 15.23
N LEU A 323 -3.54 -25.00 14.42
CA LEU A 323 -2.12 -24.70 14.47
C LEU A 323 -1.72 -24.03 13.16
N ILE A 324 -0.99 -22.92 13.26
CA ILE A 324 -0.32 -22.27 12.13
C ILE A 324 1.16 -22.14 12.43
N GLY A 325 2.00 -22.20 11.40
CA GLY A 325 3.43 -22.05 11.57
C GLY A 325 4.15 -21.79 10.26
N LYS A 326 5.48 -21.73 10.34
CA LYS A 326 6.38 -21.60 9.20
C LYS A 326 7.44 -22.68 9.22
N THR A 327 7.84 -23.11 8.03
CA THR A 327 9.06 -23.90 7.87
C THR A 327 10.29 -23.01 8.08
N ILE A 328 11.46 -23.63 8.28
CA ILE A 328 12.77 -22.96 8.33
C ILE A 328 13.04 -22.17 7.04
N THR A 329 12.48 -22.62 5.91
CA THR A 329 12.56 -21.95 4.61
C THR A 329 11.53 -20.83 4.42
N GLY A 330 10.65 -20.60 5.41
CA GLY A 330 9.66 -19.52 5.43
C GLY A 330 8.31 -19.84 4.79
N LEU A 331 8.04 -21.11 4.43
CA LEU A 331 6.75 -21.52 3.90
C LEU A 331 5.72 -21.64 5.03
N ASN A 332 4.53 -21.05 4.85
CA ASN A 332 3.46 -21.17 5.83
C ASN A 332 2.84 -22.58 5.78
N PHE A 333 2.42 -23.08 6.93
CA PHE A 333 1.63 -24.31 7.04
C PHE A 333 0.53 -24.17 8.09
N MET A 334 -0.49 -25.02 7.99
CA MET A 334 -1.56 -25.11 8.98
C MET A 334 -2.01 -26.54 9.23
N GLY A 335 -2.51 -26.82 10.41
CA GLY A 335 -3.11 -28.11 10.78
C GLY A 335 -4.24 -27.92 11.77
N ASN A 336 -5.20 -28.85 11.76
CA ASN A 336 -6.30 -28.90 12.72
C ASN A 336 -6.44 -30.30 13.31
N ASP A 337 -6.95 -30.36 14.54
CA ASP A 337 -7.38 -31.61 15.16
C ASP A 337 -8.43 -31.33 16.25
N SER A 338 -9.24 -32.34 16.56
CA SER A 338 -10.38 -32.25 17.45
C SER A 338 -10.10 -32.84 18.83
N PHE A 339 -10.72 -32.27 19.85
CA PHE A 339 -10.70 -32.77 21.21
C PHE A 339 -12.08 -32.64 21.86
N VAL A 340 -12.24 -33.22 23.05
CA VAL A 340 -13.45 -33.10 23.86
C VAL A 340 -13.07 -32.59 25.23
N THR A 341 -13.75 -31.52 25.68
CA THR A 341 -13.61 -31.09 27.08
C THR A 341 -14.37 -32.00 28.03
N ILE A 342 -13.72 -32.41 29.11
CA ILE A 342 -14.30 -33.28 30.16
C ILE A 342 -14.21 -32.63 31.54
N GLY A 343 -15.09 -33.04 32.46
CA GLY A 343 -15.06 -32.61 33.87
C GLY A 343 -15.72 -31.26 34.15
N CYS A 344 -16.27 -30.61 33.12
CA CYS A 344 -17.05 -29.38 33.23
C CYS A 344 -18.37 -29.59 33.98
N ASP A 345 -19.02 -30.72 33.71
CA ASP A 345 -20.20 -31.22 34.40
C ASP A 345 -19.94 -31.53 35.88
N LYS A 346 -18.77 -32.08 36.20
CA LYS A 346 -18.37 -32.42 37.58
C LYS A 346 -18.21 -31.18 38.45
N LEU A 347 -17.65 -30.11 37.91
CA LEU A 347 -17.48 -28.87 38.66
C LEU A 347 -18.83 -28.27 39.08
N TYR A 348 -19.78 -28.23 38.14
CA TYR A 348 -21.16 -27.83 38.43
C TYR A 348 -21.82 -28.81 39.42
N ALA A 349 -21.67 -30.12 39.21
CA ALA A 349 -22.27 -31.14 40.06
C ALA A 349 -21.82 -31.02 41.52
N SER A 350 -20.52 -30.82 41.76
CA SER A 350 -19.97 -30.73 43.11
C SER A 350 -20.30 -29.42 43.84
N ASN A 351 -20.42 -28.31 43.12
CA ASN A 351 -20.50 -26.98 43.73
C ASN A 351 -21.89 -26.34 43.66
N CYS A 352 -22.74 -26.76 42.71
CA CYS A 352 -23.97 -26.05 42.39
C CYS A 352 -25.22 -26.95 42.35
N ALA A 353 -25.09 -28.21 41.95
CA ALA A 353 -26.25 -29.06 41.67
C ALA A 353 -27.13 -29.32 42.90
N ASN A 354 -26.56 -29.38 44.10
CA ASN A 354 -27.31 -29.62 45.34
C ASN A 354 -28.38 -28.57 45.61
N CYS A 355 -28.20 -27.32 45.14
CA CYS A 355 -29.18 -26.24 45.31
C CYS A 355 -29.87 -25.85 44.01
N HIS A 356 -29.28 -26.13 42.84
CA HIS A 356 -29.77 -25.65 41.55
C HIS A 356 -30.32 -26.74 40.62
N GLY A 357 -30.27 -28.00 41.05
CA GLY A 357 -30.69 -29.16 40.26
C GLY A 357 -29.54 -29.74 39.43
N VAL A 358 -29.71 -30.97 38.93
CA VAL A 358 -28.73 -31.61 38.02
C VAL A 358 -28.54 -30.77 36.75
N LEU A 359 -27.36 -30.87 36.12
CA LEU A 359 -26.97 -29.95 35.04
C LEU A 359 -28.01 -29.87 33.92
N ALA A 360 -28.52 -31.03 33.46
CA ALA A 360 -29.52 -31.12 32.40
C ALA A 360 -30.79 -30.29 32.65
N ASN A 361 -31.17 -30.08 33.92
CA ASN A 361 -32.38 -29.36 34.31
C ASN A 361 -32.07 -28.23 35.31
N SER A 362 -30.88 -27.64 35.22
CA SER A 362 -30.47 -26.61 36.17
C SER A 362 -31.41 -25.41 36.12
N THR A 363 -31.80 -24.89 37.28
CA THR A 363 -32.51 -23.60 37.39
C THR A 363 -31.63 -22.39 37.03
N LYS A 364 -30.34 -22.62 36.72
CA LYS A 364 -29.32 -21.60 36.45
C LYS A 364 -28.66 -21.76 35.09
N LEU A 365 -29.29 -22.47 34.15
CA LEU A 365 -28.82 -22.52 32.75
C LEU A 365 -28.58 -21.10 32.19
N ASN A 366 -27.58 -20.99 31.32
CA ASN A 366 -27.15 -19.75 30.65
C ASN A 366 -26.66 -18.62 31.58
N ARG A 367 -26.18 -18.98 32.78
CA ARG A 367 -25.54 -18.01 33.68
C ARG A 367 -24.07 -17.83 33.32
N THR A 368 -23.70 -16.60 33.00
CA THR A 368 -22.31 -16.22 32.72
C THR A 368 -21.42 -16.26 33.96
N ALA A 369 -20.11 -16.42 33.75
CA ALA A 369 -19.11 -16.44 34.82
C ALA A 369 -19.17 -15.21 35.72
N LEU A 370 -19.37 -14.02 35.13
CA LEU A 370 -19.55 -12.78 35.89
C LEU A 370 -20.76 -12.86 36.82
N LYS A 371 -21.90 -13.33 36.32
CA LYS A 371 -23.14 -13.47 37.11
C LYS A 371 -22.99 -14.50 38.23
N ILE A 372 -22.22 -15.57 38.00
CA ILE A 372 -21.91 -16.58 39.03
C ILE A 372 -20.99 -15.98 40.08
N ASN A 373 -19.92 -15.29 39.68
CA ASN A 373 -18.98 -14.66 40.60
C ASN A 373 -19.68 -13.62 41.50
N THR A 374 -20.55 -12.77 40.92
CA THR A 374 -21.37 -11.83 41.69
C THR A 374 -22.30 -12.55 42.66
N ALA A 375 -22.91 -13.66 42.26
CA ALA A 375 -23.80 -14.42 43.15
C ALA A 375 -23.03 -15.02 44.34
N ILE A 376 -21.83 -15.57 44.11
CA ILE A 376 -20.96 -16.09 45.18
C ILE A 376 -20.62 -15.01 46.20
N SER A 377 -20.35 -13.78 45.75
CA SER A 377 -19.98 -12.67 46.63
C SER A 377 -21.16 -11.97 47.32
N THR A 378 -22.38 -12.11 46.80
CA THR A 378 -23.56 -11.36 47.30
C THR A 378 -24.62 -12.22 47.97
N VAL A 379 -24.67 -13.52 47.68
CA VAL A 379 -25.67 -14.44 48.26
C VAL A 379 -25.05 -15.17 49.44
N PRO A 380 -25.50 -14.94 50.70
CA PRO A 380 -24.87 -15.53 51.89
C PRO A 380 -24.78 -17.07 51.86
N ALA A 381 -25.79 -17.72 51.28
CA ALA A 381 -25.82 -19.18 51.13
C ALA A 381 -24.73 -19.75 50.19
N MET A 382 -24.12 -18.91 49.35
CA MET A 382 -23.06 -19.30 48.41
C MET A 382 -21.65 -18.91 48.88
N SER A 383 -21.52 -18.27 50.04
CA SER A 383 -20.26 -17.73 50.56
C SER A 383 -19.13 -18.77 50.70
N ASN A 384 -19.48 -20.04 50.95
CA ASN A 384 -18.53 -21.17 51.03
C ASN A 384 -17.85 -21.51 49.69
N LEU A 385 -18.36 -20.99 48.57
CA LEU A 385 -17.79 -21.17 47.22
C LEU A 385 -16.79 -20.08 46.84
N SER A 386 -16.48 -19.14 47.75
CA SER A 386 -15.53 -18.04 47.53
C SER A 386 -14.09 -18.49 47.26
N SER A 387 -13.77 -19.76 47.51
CA SER A 387 -12.48 -20.39 47.18
C SER A 387 -12.34 -20.83 45.72
N LEU A 388 -13.44 -20.82 44.94
CA LEU A 388 -13.38 -21.17 43.52
C LEU A 388 -12.58 -20.10 42.74
N SER A 389 -11.60 -20.56 41.97
CA SER A 389 -10.83 -19.69 41.07
C SER A 389 -11.66 -19.17 39.90
N GLN A 390 -11.22 -18.08 39.29
CA GLN A 390 -11.85 -17.50 38.10
C GLN A 390 -12.07 -18.54 36.98
N ALA A 391 -11.08 -19.43 36.77
CA ALA A 391 -11.17 -20.51 35.78
C ALA A 391 -12.21 -21.56 36.15
N GLN A 392 -12.36 -21.90 37.44
CA GLN A 392 -13.40 -22.81 37.90
C GLN A 392 -14.80 -22.20 37.76
N ILE A 393 -14.94 -20.91 38.06
CA ILE A 393 -16.20 -20.18 37.86
C ILE A 393 -16.57 -20.12 36.38
N GLN A 394 -15.60 -19.88 35.50
CA GLN A 394 -15.80 -19.92 34.05
C GLN A 394 -16.25 -21.31 33.58
N ALA A 395 -15.58 -22.37 34.00
CA ALA A 395 -15.97 -23.75 33.65
C ALA A 395 -17.39 -24.13 34.10
N ILE A 396 -17.86 -23.61 35.26
CA ILE A 396 -19.25 -23.79 35.71
C ILE A 396 -20.22 -23.03 34.79
N ALA A 397 -19.88 -21.80 34.39
CA ALA A 397 -20.68 -21.01 33.46
C ALA A 397 -20.84 -21.70 32.11
N ASP A 398 -19.73 -22.24 31.60
CA ASP A 398 -19.67 -22.94 30.32
C ASP A 398 -20.47 -24.24 30.37
N ALA A 399 -20.37 -25.01 31.47
CA ALA A 399 -21.20 -26.21 31.67
C ALA A 399 -22.70 -25.87 31.70
N LEU A 400 -23.06 -24.72 32.28
CA LEU A 400 -24.43 -24.21 32.35
C LEU A 400 -24.92 -23.61 31.03
N ALA A 401 -24.03 -23.33 30.08
CA ALA A 401 -24.42 -22.84 28.78
C ALA A 401 -25.23 -23.94 28.08
N THR A 402 -26.49 -23.67 27.80
CA THR A 402 -27.19 -24.45 26.79
C THR A 402 -26.74 -23.91 25.44
N PRO A 403 -26.58 -24.79 24.45
CA PRO A 403 -26.46 -24.36 23.07
C PRO A 403 -27.53 -23.33 22.73
N ASP A 404 -27.08 -22.14 22.34
CA ASP A 404 -27.98 -21.03 22.10
C ASP A 404 -28.49 -21.14 20.66
N SER A 405 -29.71 -21.65 20.49
CA SER A 405 -30.39 -21.72 19.18
C SER A 405 -30.63 -20.32 18.57
N SER A 406 -30.46 -19.24 19.35
CA SER A 406 -30.49 -17.86 18.84
C SER A 406 -29.13 -17.38 18.29
N SER A 407 -28.04 -18.14 18.52
CA SER A 407 -26.71 -17.77 18.03
C SER A 407 -26.61 -17.88 16.51
N CYS A 408 -27.28 -18.85 15.89
CA CYS A 408 -27.23 -19.12 14.46
C CYS A 408 -28.49 -18.71 13.69
N THR A 409 -29.33 -17.85 14.29
CA THR A 409 -30.48 -17.26 13.63
C THR A 409 -30.27 -15.76 13.46
N LEU A 410 -30.52 -15.24 12.26
CA LEU A 410 -30.51 -13.81 11.97
C LEU A 410 -31.78 -13.13 12.53
N SER A 411 -31.76 -11.80 12.62
CA SER A 411 -32.92 -11.03 13.09
C SER A 411 -34.17 -11.19 12.22
N ASN A 412 -34.01 -11.64 10.97
CA ASN A 412 -35.09 -11.97 10.05
C ASN A 412 -35.56 -13.45 10.15
N GLY A 413 -35.04 -14.22 11.10
CA GLY A 413 -35.44 -15.61 11.35
C GLY A 413 -34.75 -16.65 10.46
N LYS A 414 -33.81 -16.26 9.59
CA LYS A 414 -33.03 -17.20 8.77
C LYS A 414 -31.92 -17.87 9.57
N ALA A 415 -31.76 -19.19 9.41
CA ALA A 415 -30.63 -19.94 9.95
C ALA A 415 -29.38 -19.72 9.09
N VAL A 416 -28.24 -19.48 9.71
CA VAL A 416 -26.94 -19.27 9.04
C VAL A 416 -26.05 -20.51 8.99
N ASP A 417 -26.34 -21.50 9.84
CA ASP A 417 -25.83 -22.86 9.66
C ASP A 417 -26.65 -23.49 8.54
N LEU A 418 -26.07 -23.41 7.36
CA LEU A 418 -26.69 -23.82 6.12
C LEU A 418 -26.56 -25.34 5.97
N ASN A 419 -25.48 -25.97 6.42
CA ASN A 419 -25.24 -27.40 6.22
C ASN A 419 -25.85 -28.29 7.33
N GLY A 420 -26.23 -27.71 8.47
CA GLY A 420 -26.85 -28.36 9.63
C GLY A 420 -25.88 -29.13 10.52
N ASP A 421 -24.59 -28.83 10.48
CA ASP A 421 -23.56 -29.54 11.26
C ASP A 421 -23.38 -28.98 12.68
N GLY A 422 -24.09 -27.92 13.01
CA GLY A 422 -24.05 -27.32 14.33
C GLY A 422 -22.92 -26.29 14.51
N ILE A 423 -22.28 -25.81 13.44
CA ILE A 423 -21.36 -24.67 13.50
C ILE A 423 -21.54 -23.78 12.26
N VAL A 424 -21.30 -22.48 12.39
CA VAL A 424 -21.27 -21.55 11.24
C VAL A 424 -19.82 -21.40 10.77
N ASP A 425 -19.44 -22.06 9.69
CA ASP A 425 -18.06 -22.05 9.21
C ASP A 425 -17.92 -22.03 7.67
N ILE A 426 -16.74 -22.43 7.19
CA ILE A 426 -16.41 -22.47 5.76
C ILE A 426 -17.29 -23.43 4.97
N LEU A 427 -17.83 -24.47 5.61
CA LEU A 427 -18.73 -25.42 4.98
C LEU A 427 -20.10 -24.78 4.71
N ASP A 428 -20.57 -23.86 5.55
CA ASP A 428 -21.78 -23.08 5.25
C ASP A 428 -21.55 -22.07 4.13
N ALA A 429 -20.40 -21.39 4.15
CA ALA A 429 -20.01 -20.52 3.06
C ALA A 429 -19.95 -21.27 1.72
N SER A 430 -19.47 -22.52 1.73
CA SER A 430 -19.46 -23.37 0.54
C SER A 430 -20.87 -23.64 0.02
N LYS A 431 -21.85 -23.86 0.91
CA LYS A 431 -23.25 -24.08 0.52
C LYS A 431 -23.89 -22.82 -0.07
N LEU A 432 -23.56 -21.65 0.46
CA LEU A 432 -23.97 -20.35 -0.07
C LEU A 432 -23.40 -20.13 -1.49
N ILE A 433 -22.10 -20.38 -1.69
CA ILE A 433 -21.42 -20.27 -2.99
C ILE A 433 -22.01 -21.23 -4.04
N LEU A 434 -22.40 -22.45 -3.64
CA LEU A 434 -23.05 -23.41 -4.54
C LEU A 434 -24.42 -22.92 -5.07
N LYS A 435 -25.02 -21.92 -4.42
CA LYS A 435 -26.32 -21.33 -4.77
C LYS A 435 -26.20 -19.92 -5.34
N TRP A 436 -24.98 -19.48 -5.67
CA TRP A 436 -24.72 -18.13 -6.16
C TRP A 436 -25.58 -17.73 -7.37
N GLY A 437 -26.20 -16.55 -7.30
CA GLY A 437 -27.06 -16.00 -8.34
C GLY A 437 -28.42 -16.68 -8.48
N THR A 438 -28.79 -17.58 -7.56
CA THR A 438 -30.11 -18.23 -7.53
C THR A 438 -31.03 -17.54 -6.52
N SER A 439 -32.33 -17.84 -6.57
CA SER A 439 -33.32 -17.40 -5.56
C SER A 439 -33.55 -18.46 -4.46
N ASP A 440 -32.52 -19.24 -4.12
CA ASP A 440 -32.63 -20.30 -3.12
C ASP A 440 -32.91 -19.71 -1.75
N SER A 441 -34.10 -19.99 -1.21
CA SER A 441 -34.55 -19.37 0.03
C SER A 441 -33.73 -19.74 1.27
N ALA A 442 -32.97 -20.84 1.25
CA ALA A 442 -32.13 -21.19 2.41
C ALA A 442 -30.83 -20.37 2.40
N SER A 443 -30.24 -20.15 1.22
CA SER A 443 -29.00 -19.39 1.03
C SER A 443 -29.20 -17.88 0.86
N ASP A 444 -30.42 -17.43 0.53
CA ASP A 444 -30.84 -16.03 0.57
C ASP A 444 -31.10 -15.61 2.04
N LEU A 445 -30.00 -15.22 2.68
CA LEU A 445 -29.92 -14.90 4.09
C LEU A 445 -30.42 -13.48 4.39
N ASN A 446 -30.33 -12.56 3.44
CA ASN A 446 -30.82 -11.20 3.60
C ASN A 446 -32.31 -11.04 3.17
N GLY A 447 -32.84 -11.97 2.36
CA GLY A 447 -34.21 -12.02 1.88
C GLY A 447 -34.51 -11.12 0.68
N ASP A 448 -33.50 -10.75 -0.12
CA ASP A 448 -33.67 -9.86 -1.29
C ASP A 448 -34.00 -10.60 -2.59
N GLY A 449 -34.04 -11.94 -2.55
CA GLY A 449 -34.44 -12.81 -3.65
C GLY A 449 -33.29 -13.29 -4.53
N ILE A 450 -32.03 -12.96 -4.21
CA ILE A 450 -30.85 -13.48 -4.91
C ILE A 450 -29.71 -13.79 -3.96
N VAL A 451 -29.07 -14.95 -4.11
CA VAL A 451 -27.87 -15.30 -3.33
C VAL A 451 -26.65 -14.58 -3.91
N ASP A 452 -26.15 -13.59 -3.17
CA ASP A 452 -24.97 -12.82 -3.58
C ASP A 452 -24.04 -12.44 -2.40
N PHE A 453 -23.16 -11.46 -2.62
CA PHE A 453 -22.20 -11.01 -1.62
C PHE A 453 -22.86 -10.44 -0.36
N SER A 454 -24.08 -9.92 -0.50
CA SER A 454 -24.89 -9.41 0.60
C SER A 454 -25.28 -10.52 1.58
N ASP A 455 -25.45 -11.75 1.13
CA ASP A 455 -25.71 -12.91 1.99
C ASP A 455 -24.46 -13.39 2.71
N VAL A 456 -23.31 -13.34 2.06
CA VAL A 456 -22.00 -13.63 2.68
C VAL A 456 -21.80 -12.74 3.91
N SER A 457 -22.18 -11.46 3.82
CA SER A 457 -22.11 -10.54 4.96
C SER A 457 -22.98 -10.99 6.14
N LYS A 458 -24.12 -11.65 5.90
CA LYS A 458 -25.00 -12.17 6.95
C LYS A 458 -24.42 -13.42 7.61
N LEU A 459 -23.84 -14.29 6.81
CA LEU A 459 -23.18 -15.51 7.29
C LEU A 459 -21.97 -15.16 8.18
N ILE A 460 -21.14 -14.20 7.75
CA ILE A 460 -19.97 -13.74 8.51
C ILE A 460 -20.34 -13.12 9.87
N LEU A 461 -21.49 -12.45 10.01
CA LEU A 461 -21.93 -11.88 11.29
C LEU A 461 -22.04 -12.92 12.41
N LYS A 462 -22.17 -14.19 12.05
CA LYS A 462 -22.34 -15.32 12.96
C LYS A 462 -21.22 -16.35 12.81
N TRP A 463 -20.11 -16.01 12.17
CA TRP A 463 -18.99 -16.93 11.96
C TRP A 463 -18.46 -17.52 13.27
N GLY A 464 -18.17 -18.82 13.26
CA GLY A 464 -17.66 -19.59 14.39
C GLY A 464 -18.68 -19.81 15.52
N LYS A 465 -19.97 -19.51 15.31
CA LYS A 465 -21.02 -19.79 16.29
C LYS A 465 -21.44 -21.25 16.21
N VAL A 466 -21.63 -21.89 17.37
CA VAL A 466 -22.10 -23.27 17.50
C VAL A 466 -23.63 -23.26 17.57
N CYS A 467 -24.25 -24.02 16.67
CA CYS A 467 -25.68 -24.17 16.46
C CYS A 467 -26.12 -25.55 16.95
N THR A 468 -27.36 -25.69 17.42
CA THR A 468 -27.93 -27.00 17.80
C THR A 468 -29.41 -27.06 17.50
#